data_AF-A0A4Y7Q1P7-F1
#
_entry.id   AF-A0A4Y7Q1P7-F1
#
_cell.length_a   1.000
_cell.length_b   1.000
_cell.length_c   1.000
_cell.angle_alpha   90.00
_cell.angle_beta   90.00
_cell.angle_gamma   90.00
#
_symmetry.space_group_name_H-M   'P 1'
#
loop_
_entity.id
_entity.type
_entity.pdbx_description
1 polymer ?
#
loop_
_entity_poly.entity_id
_entity_poly.type
_entity_poly.pdbx_seq_one_letter_code
_entity_poly.pdbx_strand_id
1 'polypeptide(L)'
;MSSANLFMEILDRSNASDVLFAHATPATMYRIGRTCWMARRAVQDYSRRAFNINKHLRRFFNDPIGFRSLQAQTGTLMTGVFAHGFLDRTLWDETRLDLYVYPQHAVDVGRWVMENGGKGYQFKPMVDQHCDFDVAVAAWLKWPDPWDWESGDDWDVQMRGMQNFLKFLADEEGSGLTVRMMVAEHAPLITLIAYHWHSTAFMNVITFYAAYSLHPFTTFEEKERNNIRSAALLTIDLEIGYDLIDTPNALKQRLTKPFVFGDRWVDDESSWVLPLGTRGVSWPKLSEKTPPLSFDPFSVNAWDLVPSSSGMPQIGHWEIAREIFKFRYCSTASFYMYMKDTIDTLGELERTERSNHRDWS
;
A
#
# COMPACT_ATOMS: atom_id res chain seq x y z
N MET A 1 -12.73 -35.44 -30.21
CA MET A 1 -11.74 -34.99 -29.20
C MET A 1 -12.47 -34.78 -27.89
N SER A 2 -11.94 -35.30 -26.78
CA SER A 2 -12.51 -35.03 -25.44
C SER A 2 -12.32 -33.55 -25.08
N SER A 3 -13.30 -32.94 -24.40
CA SER A 3 -13.21 -31.56 -23.89
C SER A 3 -11.96 -31.33 -23.02
N ALA A 4 -11.49 -32.36 -22.32
CA ALA A 4 -10.26 -32.32 -21.53
C ALA A 4 -9.00 -32.10 -22.40
N ASN A 5 -8.96 -32.64 -23.62
CA ASN A 5 -7.81 -32.46 -24.51
C ASN A 5 -7.75 -31.04 -25.07
N LEU A 6 -8.91 -30.44 -25.36
CA LEU A 6 -8.99 -29.07 -25.87
C LEU A 6 -8.56 -28.04 -24.81
N PHE A 7 -8.96 -28.23 -23.54
CA PHE A 7 -8.53 -27.36 -22.46
C PHE A 7 -7.01 -27.37 -22.26
N MET A 8 -6.39 -28.55 -22.37
CA MET A 8 -4.94 -28.68 -22.23
C MET A 8 -4.20 -28.03 -23.40
N GLU A 9 -4.71 -28.12 -24.64
CA GLU A 9 -4.15 -27.38 -25.79
C GLU A 9 -4.24 -25.85 -25.61
N ILE A 10 -5.32 -25.35 -25.00
CA ILE A 10 -5.46 -23.92 -24.71
C ILE A 10 -4.42 -23.47 -23.69
N LEU A 11 -4.22 -24.25 -22.62
CA LEU A 11 -3.25 -23.92 -21.57
C LEU A 11 -1.79 -24.01 -22.02
N ASP A 12 -1.48 -24.81 -23.04
CA ASP A 12 -0.14 -24.93 -23.61
C ASP A 12 0.22 -23.75 -24.54
N ARG A 13 -0.79 -22.99 -24.99
CA ARG A 13 -0.61 -21.81 -25.84
C ARG A 13 -0.62 -20.53 -24.99
N SER A 14 0.56 -19.95 -24.78
CA SER A 14 0.75 -18.77 -23.91
C SER A 14 -0.23 -17.62 -24.21
N ASN A 15 -0.51 -17.32 -25.49
CA ASN A 15 -1.42 -16.24 -25.85
C ASN A 15 -2.88 -16.53 -25.45
N ALA A 16 -3.31 -17.79 -25.55
CA ALA A 16 -4.66 -18.18 -25.19
C ALA A 16 -4.83 -18.26 -23.66
N SER A 17 -3.83 -18.79 -22.95
CA SER A 17 -3.82 -18.79 -21.49
C SER A 17 -3.78 -17.37 -20.91
N ASP A 18 -3.03 -16.46 -21.54
CA ASP A 18 -2.91 -15.08 -21.07
C ASP A 18 -4.23 -14.33 -21.18
N VAL A 19 -4.96 -14.50 -22.29
CA VAL A 19 -6.31 -13.94 -22.45
C VAL A 19 -7.28 -14.54 -21.42
N LEU A 20 -7.24 -15.87 -21.23
CA LEU A 20 -8.10 -16.55 -20.25
C LEU A 20 -7.87 -16.00 -18.84
N PHE A 21 -6.61 -15.90 -18.41
CA PHE A 21 -6.27 -15.44 -17.07
C PHE A 21 -6.39 -13.93 -16.88
N ALA A 22 -6.33 -13.14 -17.95
CA ALA A 22 -6.65 -11.71 -17.92
C ALA A 22 -8.13 -11.46 -17.60
N HIS A 23 -9.03 -12.35 -18.03
CA HIS A 23 -10.47 -12.27 -17.72
C HIS A 23 -10.88 -13.01 -16.44
N ALA A 24 -9.96 -13.75 -15.81
CA ALA A 24 -10.23 -14.44 -14.54
C ALA A 24 -10.00 -13.49 -13.35
N THR A 25 -10.88 -13.57 -12.36
CA THR A 25 -10.59 -12.98 -11.04
C THR A 25 -9.34 -13.62 -10.44
N PRO A 26 -8.61 -12.92 -9.55
CA PRO A 26 -7.36 -13.45 -9.03
C PRO A 26 -7.55 -14.82 -8.34
N ALA A 27 -8.61 -15.02 -7.55
CA ALA A 27 -8.89 -16.31 -6.92
C ALA A 27 -9.24 -17.39 -7.94
N THR A 28 -10.01 -17.05 -8.98
CA THR A 28 -10.35 -18.00 -10.05
C THR A 28 -9.11 -18.49 -10.77
N MET A 29 -8.19 -17.58 -11.11
CA MET A 29 -6.91 -17.93 -11.73
C MET A 29 -6.12 -18.92 -10.87
N TYR A 30 -5.95 -18.64 -9.57
CA TYR A 30 -5.23 -19.55 -8.68
C TYR A 30 -5.97 -20.88 -8.44
N ARG A 31 -7.31 -20.89 -8.40
CA ARG A 31 -8.11 -22.12 -8.33
C ARG A 31 -7.90 -22.99 -9.56
N ILE A 32 -7.86 -22.41 -10.77
CA ILE A 32 -7.52 -23.14 -12.00
C ILE A 32 -6.13 -23.77 -11.88
N GLY A 33 -5.14 -23.03 -11.38
CA GLY A 33 -3.79 -23.53 -11.14
C GLY A 33 -3.68 -24.68 -10.13
N ARG A 34 -4.72 -24.92 -9.32
CA ARG A 34 -4.78 -26.05 -8.38
C ARG A 34 -5.34 -27.33 -9.00
N THR A 35 -5.92 -27.27 -10.20
CA THR A 35 -6.61 -28.42 -10.82
C THR A 35 -5.63 -29.46 -11.39
N CYS A 36 -4.60 -29.03 -12.12
CA CYS A 36 -3.60 -29.91 -12.72
C CYS A 36 -2.24 -29.23 -12.87
N TRP A 37 -1.20 -30.02 -13.16
CA TRP A 37 0.16 -29.50 -13.34
C TRP A 37 0.29 -28.51 -14.51
N MET A 38 -0.37 -28.77 -15.65
CA MET A 38 -0.34 -27.86 -16.80
C MET A 38 -0.98 -26.51 -16.47
N ALA A 39 -2.16 -26.52 -15.84
CA ALA A 39 -2.82 -25.30 -15.37
C ALA A 39 -1.96 -24.54 -14.36
N ARG A 40 -1.31 -25.25 -13.42
CA ARG A 40 -0.37 -24.64 -12.47
C ARG A 40 0.78 -23.93 -13.19
N ARG A 41 1.38 -24.58 -14.18
CA ARG A 41 2.47 -24.00 -14.98
C ARG A 41 2.00 -22.78 -15.75
N ALA A 42 0.85 -22.87 -16.41
CA ALA A 42 0.27 -21.76 -17.18
C ALA A 42 -0.01 -20.54 -16.28
N VAL A 43 -0.58 -20.75 -15.09
CA VAL A 43 -0.80 -19.69 -14.10
C VAL A 43 0.53 -19.08 -13.62
N GLN A 44 1.54 -19.91 -13.32
CA GLN A 44 2.86 -19.39 -12.92
C GLN A 44 3.52 -18.55 -14.01
N ASP A 45 3.45 -18.99 -15.26
CA ASP A 45 4.00 -18.28 -16.41
C ASP A 45 3.27 -16.94 -16.62
N TYR A 46 1.94 -16.95 -16.57
CA TYR A 46 1.12 -15.74 -16.63
C TYR A 46 1.45 -14.78 -15.48
N SER A 47 1.45 -15.26 -14.23
CA SER A 47 1.74 -14.45 -13.05
C SER A 47 3.10 -13.75 -13.13
N ARG A 48 4.14 -14.40 -13.67
CA ARG A 48 5.46 -13.76 -13.87
C ARG A 48 5.41 -12.56 -14.83
N ARG A 49 4.53 -12.61 -15.83
CA ARG A 49 4.33 -11.52 -16.79
C ARG A 49 3.42 -10.43 -16.23
N ALA A 50 2.30 -10.83 -15.63
CA ALA A 50 1.27 -9.94 -15.11
C ALA A 50 1.76 -9.15 -13.89
N PHE A 51 2.47 -9.78 -12.96
CA PHE A 51 2.89 -9.15 -11.70
C PHE A 51 4.34 -8.66 -11.69
N ASN A 52 4.83 -8.18 -12.83
CA ASN A 52 6.15 -7.59 -12.90
C ASN A 52 6.12 -6.12 -12.41
N ILE A 53 6.35 -5.91 -11.11
CA ILE A 53 6.32 -4.56 -10.52
C ILE A 53 7.29 -3.58 -11.17
N ASN A 54 8.48 -4.04 -11.59
CA ASN A 54 9.46 -3.18 -12.24
C ASN A 54 8.95 -2.70 -13.61
N LYS A 55 8.16 -3.51 -14.32
CA LYS A 55 7.51 -3.10 -15.57
C LYS A 55 6.47 -2.00 -15.33
N HIS A 56 5.71 -2.09 -14.23
CA HIS A 56 4.70 -1.09 -13.88
C HIS A 56 5.35 0.23 -13.43
N LEU A 57 6.37 0.14 -12.58
CA LEU A 57 7.12 1.29 -12.09
C LEU A 57 7.89 2.02 -13.18
N ARG A 58 8.28 1.37 -14.28
CA ARG A 58 8.97 2.02 -15.41
C ARG A 58 8.22 3.20 -16.03
N ARG A 59 6.90 3.24 -15.85
CA ARG A 59 6.09 4.38 -16.25
C ARG A 59 6.46 5.63 -15.47
N PHE A 60 6.63 5.49 -14.16
CA PHE A 60 6.93 6.59 -13.25
C PHE A 60 8.44 6.82 -13.11
N PHE A 61 9.25 5.75 -13.11
CA PHE A 61 10.67 5.84 -12.80
C PHE A 61 11.54 5.12 -13.81
N ASN A 62 12.60 5.78 -14.28
CA ASN A 62 13.58 5.14 -15.16
C ASN A 62 14.36 4.02 -14.44
N ASP A 63 14.59 4.18 -13.13
CA ASP A 63 15.20 3.16 -12.27
C ASP A 63 14.21 2.61 -11.23
N PRO A 64 13.36 1.62 -11.60
CA PRO A 64 12.43 1.00 -10.65
C PRO A 64 13.14 0.19 -9.55
N ILE A 65 14.37 -0.28 -9.77
CA ILE A 65 15.12 -1.05 -8.76
C ILE A 65 15.72 -0.11 -7.72
N GLY A 66 16.22 1.05 -8.15
CA GLY A 66 16.62 2.15 -7.29
C GLY A 66 15.47 2.61 -6.39
N PHE A 67 14.29 2.83 -6.97
CA PHE A 67 13.10 3.18 -6.17
C PHE A 67 12.75 2.11 -5.14
N ARG A 68 12.74 0.83 -5.53
CA ARG A 68 12.44 -0.26 -4.59
C ARG A 68 13.51 -0.42 -3.51
N SER A 69 14.76 -0.10 -3.82
CA SER A 69 15.83 -0.03 -2.82
C SER A 69 15.62 1.11 -1.83
N LEU A 70 15.16 2.26 -2.32
CA LEU A 70 14.73 3.38 -1.47
C LEU A 70 13.56 2.95 -0.57
N GLN A 71 12.50 2.37 -1.13
CA GLN A 71 11.35 1.84 -0.37
C GLN A 71 11.80 0.90 0.74
N ALA A 72 12.75 0.01 0.46
CA ALA A 72 13.31 -0.92 1.43
C ALA A 72 14.01 -0.20 2.60
N GLN A 73 14.72 0.90 2.33
CA GLN A 73 15.40 1.66 3.38
C GLN A 73 14.46 2.55 4.19
N THR A 74 13.46 3.15 3.54
CA THR A 74 12.59 4.18 4.12
C THR A 74 11.27 3.63 4.63
N GLY A 75 10.90 2.39 4.30
CA GLY A 75 9.60 1.82 4.60
C GLY A 75 8.45 2.47 3.80
N THR A 76 8.76 3.15 2.69
CA THR A 76 7.76 3.82 1.84
C THR A 76 6.81 2.81 1.21
N LEU A 77 5.52 3.05 1.37
CA LEU A 77 4.45 2.21 0.82
C LEU A 77 3.90 2.82 -0.46
N MET A 78 3.67 2.01 -1.50
CA MET A 78 2.81 2.39 -2.62
C MET A 78 1.39 1.93 -2.36
N THR A 79 0.39 2.74 -2.68
CA THR A 79 -1.02 2.41 -2.46
C THR A 79 -1.93 3.00 -3.56
N GLY A 80 -3.23 3.06 -3.29
CA GLY A 80 -4.23 3.65 -4.17
C GLY A 80 -4.49 2.80 -5.41
N VAL A 81 -4.94 3.49 -6.46
CA VAL A 81 -5.33 2.87 -7.73
C VAL A 81 -4.18 2.11 -8.40
N PHE A 82 -2.93 2.58 -8.21
CA PHE A 82 -1.74 1.86 -8.68
C PHE A 82 -1.61 0.47 -8.04
N ALA A 83 -1.75 0.38 -6.70
CA ALA A 83 -1.65 -0.89 -5.99
C ALA A 83 -2.84 -1.82 -6.30
N HIS A 84 -4.03 -1.25 -6.39
CA HIS A 84 -5.24 -1.96 -6.80
C HIS A 84 -5.08 -2.55 -8.21
N GLY A 85 -4.78 -1.73 -9.21
CA GLY A 85 -4.66 -2.14 -10.61
C GLY A 85 -3.57 -3.19 -10.80
N PHE A 86 -2.46 -3.09 -10.07
CA PHE A 86 -1.41 -4.12 -10.07
C PHE A 86 -1.91 -5.50 -9.60
N LEU A 87 -2.69 -5.54 -8.51
CA LEU A 87 -3.21 -6.79 -7.95
C LEU A 87 -4.39 -7.36 -8.77
N ASP A 88 -5.24 -6.48 -9.31
CA ASP A 88 -6.34 -6.86 -10.19
C ASP A 88 -5.87 -7.24 -11.60
N ARG A 89 -4.63 -6.86 -11.96
CA ARG A 89 -4.04 -6.99 -13.30
C ARG A 89 -4.76 -6.14 -14.35
N THR A 90 -5.38 -5.05 -13.92
CA THR A 90 -6.01 -4.09 -14.81
C THR A 90 -4.98 -3.06 -15.25
N LEU A 91 -4.76 -2.99 -16.57
CA LEU A 91 -3.86 -2.01 -17.18
C LEU A 91 -4.60 -0.67 -17.28
N TRP A 92 -4.60 0.08 -16.19
CA TRP A 92 -5.03 1.47 -16.22
C TRP A 92 -3.93 2.32 -16.85
N ASP A 93 -4.33 3.31 -17.65
CA ASP A 93 -3.42 4.37 -18.10
C ASP A 93 -3.15 5.34 -16.93
N GLU A 94 -2.72 4.77 -15.80
CA GLU A 94 -2.67 5.45 -14.52
C GLU A 94 -1.59 6.51 -14.54
N THR A 95 -1.99 7.76 -14.35
CA THR A 95 -1.10 8.91 -14.34
C THR A 95 -0.58 9.20 -12.94
N ARG A 96 -1.05 8.49 -11.91
CA ARG A 96 -0.82 8.82 -10.51
C ARG A 96 -0.19 7.68 -9.72
N LEU A 97 0.84 8.00 -8.95
CA LEU A 97 1.47 7.10 -7.98
C LEU A 97 1.37 7.68 -6.58
N ASP A 98 0.71 6.95 -5.68
CA ASP A 98 0.51 7.37 -4.28
C ASP A 98 1.51 6.69 -3.36
N LEU A 99 2.28 7.51 -2.64
CA LEU A 99 3.33 7.09 -1.72
C LEU A 99 3.00 7.51 -0.29
N TYR A 100 2.97 6.57 0.64
CA TYR A 100 2.92 6.87 2.08
C TYR A 100 4.31 6.75 2.67
N VAL A 101 4.76 7.82 3.33
CA VAL A 101 6.15 8.00 3.75
C VAL A 101 6.21 8.41 5.21
N TYR A 102 7.16 7.84 5.95
CA TYR A 102 7.46 8.28 7.30
C TYR A 102 8.08 9.69 7.29
N PRO A 103 7.78 10.57 8.27
CA PRO A 103 8.28 11.94 8.30
C PRO A 103 9.79 12.06 8.16
N GLN A 104 10.54 11.20 8.86
CA GLN A 104 12.00 11.24 8.86
C GLN A 104 12.63 10.88 7.49
N HIS A 105 11.85 10.33 6.56
CA HIS A 105 12.31 9.95 5.22
C HIS A 105 11.67 10.79 4.10
N ALA A 106 10.81 11.76 4.44
CA ALA A 106 10.09 12.55 3.45
C ALA A 106 11.04 13.36 2.54
N VAL A 107 12.12 13.91 3.10
CA VAL A 107 13.15 14.64 2.34
C VAL A 107 13.86 13.70 1.36
N ASP A 108 14.33 12.55 1.86
CA ASP A 108 15.06 11.57 1.04
C ASP A 108 14.21 11.07 -0.12
N VAL A 109 12.93 10.76 0.15
CA VAL A 109 12.01 10.24 -0.87
C VAL A 109 11.65 11.32 -1.89
N GLY A 110 11.33 12.54 -1.44
CA GLY A 110 11.00 13.63 -2.36
C GLY A 110 12.17 14.02 -3.26
N ARG A 111 13.39 14.13 -2.71
CA ARG A 111 14.59 14.37 -3.51
C ARG A 111 14.87 13.24 -4.47
N TRP A 112 14.73 11.98 -4.04
CA TRP A 112 14.90 10.85 -4.95
C TRP A 112 13.94 10.92 -6.14
N VAL A 113 12.66 11.25 -5.90
CA VAL A 113 11.68 11.42 -6.99
C VAL A 113 12.12 12.50 -7.97
N MET A 114 12.52 13.67 -7.49
CA MET A 114 12.95 14.80 -8.34
C MET A 114 14.25 14.50 -9.10
N GLU A 115 15.26 13.97 -8.42
CA GLU A 115 16.62 13.84 -8.95
C GLU A 115 16.84 12.52 -9.71
N ASN A 116 16.26 11.42 -9.23
CA ASN A 116 16.53 10.06 -9.71
C ASN A 116 15.32 9.40 -10.40
N GLY A 117 14.12 9.99 -10.28
CA GLY A 117 12.92 9.48 -10.94
C GLY A 117 13.04 9.45 -12.46
N GLY A 118 13.84 10.35 -13.05
CA GLY A 118 14.19 10.31 -14.48
C GLY A 118 13.10 10.81 -15.44
N LYS A 119 12.03 11.40 -14.91
CA LYS A 119 10.94 12.06 -15.66
C LYS A 119 10.94 13.59 -15.53
N GLY A 120 12.03 14.15 -15.01
CA GLY A 120 12.13 15.58 -14.72
C GLY A 120 11.11 16.04 -13.68
N TYR A 121 10.85 15.23 -12.65
CA TYR A 121 9.83 15.57 -11.67
C TYR A 121 10.14 16.89 -10.97
N GLN A 122 9.16 17.80 -10.95
CA GLN A 122 9.21 19.05 -10.23
C GLN A 122 8.18 19.06 -9.12
N PHE A 123 8.59 19.51 -7.94
CA PHE A 123 7.68 19.76 -6.84
C PHE A 123 6.68 20.87 -7.24
N LYS A 124 5.39 20.59 -7.08
CA LYS A 124 4.31 21.55 -7.27
C LYS A 124 3.68 21.86 -5.91
N PRO A 125 3.90 23.06 -5.34
CA PRO A 125 3.30 23.43 -4.09
C PRO A 125 1.77 23.52 -4.22
N MET A 126 1.07 23.12 -3.16
CA MET A 126 -0.36 23.43 -3.00
C MET A 126 -0.57 24.89 -2.58
N VAL A 127 -1.84 25.31 -2.55
CA VAL A 127 -2.22 26.60 -1.95
C VAL A 127 -1.70 26.66 -0.52
N ASP A 128 -1.08 27.79 -0.14
CA ASP A 128 -0.44 28.04 1.16
C ASP A 128 0.78 27.16 1.51
N GLN A 129 1.22 26.29 0.61
CA GLN A 129 2.47 25.56 0.75
C GLN A 129 3.63 26.40 0.21
N HIS A 130 4.77 26.35 0.92
CA HIS A 130 5.97 27.06 0.47
C HIS A 130 6.44 26.53 -0.90
N CYS A 131 6.92 27.41 -1.78
CA CYS A 131 7.33 27.03 -3.14
C CYS A 131 8.63 26.21 -3.20
N ASP A 132 9.53 26.43 -2.23
CA ASP A 132 10.72 25.59 -2.02
C ASP A 132 10.34 24.27 -1.35
N PHE A 133 10.74 23.16 -1.97
CA PHE A 133 10.51 21.80 -1.47
C PHE A 133 11.11 21.57 -0.08
N ASP A 134 12.35 22.00 0.18
CA ASP A 134 13.05 21.72 1.44
C ASP A 134 12.38 22.42 2.63
N VAL A 135 11.75 23.57 2.38
CA VAL A 135 10.93 24.28 3.36
C VAL A 135 9.55 23.62 3.47
N ALA A 136 8.94 23.28 2.33
CA ALA A 136 7.61 22.68 2.28
C ALA A 136 7.56 21.35 3.02
N VAL A 137 8.52 20.45 2.78
CA VAL A 137 8.55 19.09 3.34
C VAL A 137 8.71 19.07 4.86
N ALA A 138 9.42 20.05 5.42
CA ALA A 138 9.62 20.20 6.86
C ALA A 138 8.40 20.82 7.57
N ALA A 139 7.56 21.54 6.84
CA ALA A 139 6.40 22.21 7.39
C ALA A 139 5.27 21.21 7.72
N TRP A 140 4.44 21.59 8.69
CA TRP A 140 3.12 21.02 8.86
C TRP A 140 2.17 21.73 7.91
N LEU A 141 1.47 20.96 7.09
CA LEU A 141 0.51 21.54 6.16
C LEU A 141 -0.65 22.15 6.96
N LYS A 142 -0.93 23.43 6.70
CA LYS A 142 -2.14 24.07 7.20
C LYS A 142 -3.29 23.68 6.28
N TRP A 143 -4.17 22.83 6.76
CA TRP A 143 -5.38 22.50 6.02
C TRP A 143 -6.29 23.74 5.96
N PRO A 144 -6.82 24.11 4.78
CA PRO A 144 -7.83 25.14 4.66
C PRO A 144 -9.02 24.83 5.57
N ASP A 145 -9.67 25.86 6.10
CA ASP A 145 -10.89 25.66 6.90
C ASP A 145 -11.96 24.99 6.02
N PRO A 146 -12.72 24.00 6.53
CA PRO A 146 -13.69 23.22 5.73
C PRO A 146 -14.77 24.06 5.02
N TRP A 147 -14.92 25.32 5.41
CA TRP A 147 -15.93 26.26 4.94
C TRP A 147 -15.47 27.16 3.79
N ASP A 148 -14.16 27.24 3.51
CA ASP A 148 -13.56 28.08 2.46
C ASP A 148 -13.36 27.34 1.12
N TRP A 149 -14.06 26.22 0.91
CA TRP A 149 -13.85 25.30 -0.22
C TRP A 149 -14.55 25.78 -1.51
N GLU A 150 -13.98 26.79 -2.19
CA GLU A 150 -14.37 27.06 -3.58
C GLU A 150 -13.86 25.95 -4.51
N SER A 151 -14.70 25.59 -5.47
CA SER A 151 -14.68 24.36 -6.26
C SER A 151 -13.51 24.27 -7.26
N GLY A 152 -12.30 23.99 -6.76
CA GLY A 152 -11.14 23.61 -7.57
C GLY A 152 -10.87 22.10 -7.52
N ASP A 153 -10.11 21.58 -8.49
CA ASP A 153 -9.66 20.17 -8.64
C ASP A 153 -8.88 19.59 -7.44
N ASP A 154 -8.76 20.35 -6.35
CA ASP A 154 -8.06 20.03 -5.10
C ASP A 154 -9.04 19.43 -4.07
N TRP A 155 -9.92 18.53 -4.52
CA TRP A 155 -10.94 17.83 -3.70
C TRP A 155 -10.37 16.88 -2.64
N ASP A 156 -9.05 16.80 -2.48
CA ASP A 156 -8.37 15.87 -1.57
C ASP A 156 -8.21 16.45 -0.15
N VAL A 157 -9.37 16.53 0.50
CA VAL A 157 -9.70 16.23 1.92
C VAL A 157 -8.63 16.57 2.97
N GLN A 158 -9.04 17.28 4.01
CA GLN A 158 -8.35 17.32 5.31
C GLN A 158 -8.02 15.90 5.79
N MET A 159 -6.79 15.45 5.52
CA MET A 159 -6.37 14.06 5.71
C MET A 159 -5.81 13.90 7.13
N ARG A 160 -6.68 13.51 8.07
CA ARG A 160 -6.33 13.29 9.48
C ARG A 160 -5.14 12.33 9.59
N GLY A 161 -4.17 12.62 10.45
CA GLY A 161 -3.00 11.75 10.63
C GLY A 161 -1.96 11.85 9.50
N MET A 162 -2.05 12.89 8.67
CA MET A 162 -1.02 13.30 7.72
C MET A 162 -0.36 14.60 8.20
N GLN A 163 0.97 14.61 8.25
CA GLN A 163 1.75 15.82 8.52
C GLN A 163 1.77 16.75 7.30
N ASN A 164 1.86 16.18 6.10
CA ASN A 164 2.02 16.94 4.87
C ASN A 164 1.61 16.15 3.63
N PHE A 165 1.22 16.85 2.57
CA PHE A 165 0.93 16.29 1.25
C PHE A 165 1.77 17.02 0.20
N LEU A 166 2.52 16.25 -0.58
CA LEU A 166 3.49 16.79 -1.54
C LEU A 166 3.23 16.19 -2.92
N LYS A 167 3.20 17.05 -3.94
CA LYS A 167 2.89 16.66 -5.32
C LYS A 167 4.10 16.92 -6.21
N PHE A 168 4.46 15.93 -7.01
CA PHE A 168 5.54 16.02 -7.99
C PHE A 168 4.96 15.75 -9.38
N LEU A 169 5.14 16.68 -10.30
CA LEU A 169 4.69 16.57 -11.68
C LEU A 169 5.86 16.26 -12.59
N ALA A 170 5.70 15.30 -13.49
CA ALA A 170 6.67 15.08 -14.54
C ALA A 170 6.68 16.27 -15.51
N ASP A 171 7.86 16.69 -15.93
CA ASP A 171 8.08 17.77 -16.91
C ASP A 171 7.94 17.27 -18.36
N GLU A 172 7.72 15.96 -18.55
CA GLU A 172 7.50 15.35 -19.87
C GLU A 172 6.13 15.80 -20.43
N GLU A 173 6.16 16.62 -21.49
CA GLU A 173 4.98 17.21 -22.14
C GLU A 173 3.96 16.12 -22.52
N GLY A 174 2.71 16.30 -22.08
CA GLY A 174 1.62 15.36 -22.34
C GLY A 174 1.62 14.07 -21.48
N SER A 175 2.62 13.84 -20.63
CA SER A 175 2.66 12.62 -19.80
C SER A 175 1.60 12.59 -18.69
N GLY A 176 1.26 13.76 -18.13
CA GLY A 176 0.34 13.90 -16.99
C GLY A 176 0.80 13.19 -15.71
N LEU A 177 2.01 12.63 -15.68
CA LEU A 177 2.46 11.75 -14.60
C LEU A 177 2.66 12.57 -13.32
N THR A 178 2.06 12.07 -12.24
CA THR A 178 2.07 12.67 -10.92
C THR A 178 2.51 11.64 -9.89
N VAL A 179 3.49 11.98 -9.08
CA VAL A 179 3.78 11.27 -7.83
C VAL A 179 3.22 12.10 -6.67
N ARG A 180 2.39 11.48 -5.84
CA ARG A 180 1.83 12.11 -4.64
C ARG A 180 2.43 11.44 -3.42
N MET A 181 2.92 12.25 -2.50
CA MET A 181 3.56 11.79 -1.29
C MET A 181 2.77 12.27 -0.08
N MET A 182 2.18 11.31 0.61
CA MET A 182 1.48 11.45 1.88
C MET A 182 2.48 11.24 3.01
N VAL A 183 2.89 12.32 3.67
CA VAL A 183 3.79 12.27 4.81
C VAL A 183 2.95 11.94 6.05
N ALA A 184 3.07 10.71 6.54
CA ALA A 184 2.25 10.18 7.62
C ALA A 184 2.67 10.75 8.97
N GLU A 185 1.73 11.20 9.82
CA GLU A 185 2.04 11.60 11.19
C GLU A 185 2.41 10.37 12.05
N HIS A 186 1.76 9.25 11.76
CA HIS A 186 1.92 7.94 12.40
C HIS A 186 2.62 6.94 11.47
N ALA A 187 2.70 5.66 11.87
CA ALA A 187 3.04 4.58 10.95
C ALA A 187 2.17 4.67 9.67
N PRO A 188 2.77 4.60 8.45
CA PRO A 188 2.07 4.67 7.17
C PRO A 188 0.83 3.78 7.05
N LEU A 189 0.88 2.57 7.62
CA LEU A 189 -0.29 1.70 7.64
C LEU A 189 -1.45 2.31 8.42
N ILE A 190 -1.19 2.85 9.62
CA ILE A 190 -2.22 3.51 10.45
C ILE A 190 -2.85 4.65 9.66
N THR A 191 -2.05 5.52 9.05
CA THR A 191 -2.58 6.64 8.26
C THR A 191 -3.48 6.15 7.12
N LEU A 192 -3.07 5.08 6.43
CA LEU A 192 -3.88 4.46 5.37
C LEU A 192 -5.19 3.87 5.91
N ILE A 193 -5.12 2.95 6.88
CA ILE A 193 -6.26 2.12 7.31
C ILE A 193 -7.10 2.74 8.42
N ALA A 194 -6.66 3.79 9.10
CA ALA A 194 -7.46 4.42 10.15
C ALA A 194 -8.08 5.73 9.66
N TYR A 195 -7.39 6.45 8.77
CA TYR A 195 -7.78 7.82 8.43
C TYR A 195 -8.15 8.04 6.97
N HIS A 196 -7.51 7.36 6.01
CA HIS A 196 -7.64 7.73 4.59
C HIS A 196 -8.37 6.69 3.71
N TRP A 197 -8.65 5.50 4.23
CA TRP A 197 -9.44 4.51 3.51
C TRP A 197 -10.93 4.87 3.50
N HIS A 198 -11.56 4.65 2.36
CA HIS A 198 -13.00 4.82 2.14
C HIS A 198 -13.64 3.58 1.50
N SER A 199 -12.82 2.67 0.99
CA SER A 199 -13.18 1.34 0.51
C SER A 199 -11.98 0.39 0.67
N THR A 200 -12.23 -0.92 0.61
CA THR A 200 -11.16 -1.94 0.67
C THR A 200 -10.23 -1.88 -0.55
N ALA A 201 -10.67 -1.28 -1.66
CA ALA A 201 -9.86 -1.09 -2.87
C ALA A 201 -8.60 -0.25 -2.62
N PHE A 202 -8.64 0.66 -1.64
CA PHE A 202 -7.52 1.53 -1.27
C PHE A 202 -6.68 0.99 -0.12
N MET A 203 -7.05 -0.16 0.46
CA MET A 203 -6.27 -0.81 1.52
C MET A 203 -5.16 -1.72 0.96
N ASN A 204 -4.98 -1.73 -0.36
CA ASN A 204 -3.92 -2.48 -1.01
C ASN A 204 -2.59 -1.73 -0.90
N VAL A 205 -1.51 -2.46 -0.62
CA VAL A 205 -0.18 -1.89 -0.40
C VAL A 205 0.86 -2.65 -1.20
N ILE A 206 1.80 -1.94 -1.82
CA ILE A 206 2.98 -2.54 -2.43
C ILE A 206 4.23 -2.01 -1.73
N THR A 207 5.02 -2.94 -1.18
CA THR A 207 6.32 -2.69 -0.57
C THR A 207 7.44 -3.04 -1.54
N PHE A 208 8.69 -2.92 -1.09
CA PHE A 208 9.82 -3.43 -1.84
C PHE A 208 9.80 -4.96 -2.02
N TYR A 209 9.12 -5.70 -1.14
CA TYR A 209 9.18 -7.16 -1.06
C TYR A 209 7.93 -7.85 -1.62
N ALA A 210 6.74 -7.33 -1.33
CA ALA A 210 5.48 -7.95 -1.73
C ALA A 210 4.39 -6.91 -2.01
N ALA A 211 3.37 -7.34 -2.75
CA ALA A 211 2.09 -6.65 -2.83
C ALA A 211 1.08 -7.35 -1.90
N TYR A 212 0.37 -6.55 -1.12
CA TYR A 212 -0.53 -6.96 -0.06
C TYR A 212 -1.94 -6.48 -0.37
N SER A 213 -2.90 -7.38 -0.24
CA SER A 213 -4.30 -7.02 -0.13
C SER A 213 -4.82 -7.49 1.22
N LEU A 214 -5.30 -6.55 2.03
CA LEU A 214 -5.78 -6.82 3.39
C LEU A 214 -7.21 -7.41 3.39
N HIS A 215 -7.96 -7.20 2.31
CA HIS A 215 -9.35 -7.63 2.13
C HIS A 215 -9.62 -8.16 0.71
N PRO A 216 -8.81 -9.10 0.20
CA PRO A 216 -8.76 -9.46 -1.20
C PRO A 216 -10.07 -10.02 -1.76
N PHE A 217 -10.80 -10.79 -0.96
CA PHE A 217 -12.06 -11.39 -1.42
C PHE A 217 -13.12 -10.30 -1.64
N THR A 218 -13.31 -9.41 -0.67
CA THR A 218 -14.19 -8.24 -0.83
C THR A 218 -13.74 -7.35 -1.97
N THR A 219 -12.43 -7.11 -2.08
CA THR A 219 -11.86 -6.20 -3.08
C THR A 219 -11.98 -6.76 -4.50
N PHE A 220 -11.53 -7.98 -4.77
CA PHE A 220 -11.35 -8.47 -6.15
C PHE A 220 -12.35 -9.54 -6.59
N GLU A 221 -12.95 -10.28 -5.67
CA GLU A 221 -13.91 -11.34 -6.00
C GLU A 221 -15.34 -10.84 -5.93
N GLU A 222 -15.69 -10.14 -4.86
CA GLU A 222 -17.01 -9.53 -4.71
C GLU A 222 -17.09 -8.22 -5.51
N LYS A 223 -15.98 -7.45 -5.61
CA LYS A 223 -15.95 -6.08 -6.17
C LYS A 223 -16.98 -5.17 -5.51
N GLU A 224 -17.12 -5.35 -4.20
CA GLU A 224 -18.19 -4.75 -3.41
C GLU A 224 -17.66 -3.64 -2.50
N ARG A 225 -18.42 -2.54 -2.42
CA ARG A 225 -18.08 -1.38 -1.62
C ARG A 225 -18.55 -1.53 -0.17
N ASN A 226 -17.67 -1.22 0.79
CA ASN A 226 -18.07 -0.85 2.14
C ASN A 226 -17.92 0.67 2.28
N ASN A 227 -19.04 1.38 2.13
CA ASN A 227 -19.11 2.82 2.02
C ASN A 227 -18.72 3.50 3.35
N ILE A 228 -17.52 4.10 3.45
CA ILE A 228 -17.05 4.63 4.73
C ILE A 228 -17.00 6.16 4.81
N ARG A 229 -16.69 6.92 3.75
CA ARG A 229 -16.77 8.41 3.77
C ARG A 229 -16.94 9.08 2.39
N SER A 230 -17.70 10.19 2.40
CA SER A 230 -17.80 11.31 1.42
C SER A 230 -18.28 11.03 -0.01
N ALA A 231 -18.97 12.04 -0.58
CA ALA A 231 -19.56 12.10 -1.93
C ALA A 231 -18.52 12.12 -3.09
N ALA A 232 -17.36 12.77 -2.89
CA ALA A 232 -16.34 12.91 -3.94
C ALA A 232 -15.52 11.63 -4.18
N LEU A 233 -15.36 10.81 -3.14
CA LEU A 233 -14.66 9.52 -3.19
C LEU A 233 -15.48 8.44 -3.92
N LEU A 234 -16.76 8.69 -4.20
CA LEU A 234 -17.60 7.81 -5.03
C LEU A 234 -17.14 7.75 -6.48
N THR A 235 -16.63 8.84 -7.03
CA THR A 235 -16.29 8.89 -8.46
C THR A 235 -15.17 7.91 -8.80
N ILE A 236 -14.16 7.79 -7.95
CA ILE A 236 -13.02 6.89 -8.19
C ILE A 236 -13.43 5.42 -7.98
N ASP A 237 -14.19 5.10 -6.93
CA ASP A 237 -14.73 3.74 -6.74
C ASP A 237 -15.58 3.30 -7.95
N LEU A 238 -16.39 4.21 -8.51
CA LEU A 238 -17.21 3.97 -9.71
C LEU A 238 -16.36 3.81 -10.97
N GLU A 239 -15.32 4.64 -11.16
CA GLU A 239 -14.39 4.53 -12.29
C GLU A 239 -13.68 3.17 -12.31
N ILE A 240 -13.35 2.62 -11.14
CA ILE A 240 -12.70 1.30 -11.00
C ILE A 240 -13.73 0.15 -11.13
N GLY A 241 -15.02 0.44 -11.15
CA GLY A 241 -16.11 -0.51 -11.41
C GLY A 241 -16.64 -1.23 -10.17
N TYR A 242 -16.63 -0.59 -9.00
CA TYR A 242 -17.25 -1.11 -7.78
C TYR A 242 -18.75 -0.77 -7.71
N ASP A 243 -19.56 -1.75 -7.33
CA ASP A 243 -21.00 -1.56 -7.12
C ASP A 243 -21.31 -0.85 -5.78
N LEU A 244 -22.27 0.08 -5.83
CA LEU A 244 -22.76 0.85 -4.69
C LEU A 244 -23.63 -0.01 -3.77
N ILE A 245 -23.11 -0.41 -2.59
CA ILE A 245 -23.92 -1.02 -1.53
C ILE A 245 -24.31 0.07 -0.54
N ASP A 246 -25.58 0.48 -0.60
CA ASP A 246 -26.05 1.70 0.06
C ASP A 246 -26.74 1.47 1.42
N THR A 247 -26.76 0.23 1.94
CA THR A 247 -27.42 -0.01 3.26
C THR A 247 -26.70 -1.03 4.16
N PRO A 248 -26.60 -0.75 5.48
CA PRO A 248 -26.13 -1.70 6.50
C PRO A 248 -26.92 -3.02 6.57
N ASN A 249 -28.16 -3.04 6.04
CA ASN A 249 -28.99 -4.25 5.98
C ASN A 249 -28.55 -5.21 4.87
N ALA A 250 -27.97 -4.72 3.78
CA ALA A 250 -27.41 -5.56 2.71
C ALA A 250 -26.19 -6.37 3.22
N LEU A 251 -25.40 -5.81 4.14
CA LEU A 251 -24.28 -6.49 4.78
C LEU A 251 -24.70 -7.65 5.70
N LYS A 252 -25.87 -7.55 6.35
CA LYS A 252 -26.38 -8.56 7.30
C LYS A 252 -27.02 -9.78 6.62
N GLN A 253 -27.45 -9.66 5.37
CA GLN A 253 -28.17 -10.72 4.64
C GLN A 253 -27.25 -11.66 3.86
N ARG A 254 -25.92 -11.52 3.98
CA ARG A 254 -24.97 -12.26 3.16
C ARG A 254 -24.50 -13.55 3.80
N LEU A 255 -24.38 -14.58 2.94
CA LEU A 255 -23.99 -15.94 3.28
C LEU A 255 -22.47 -16.10 3.40
N THR A 256 -21.68 -15.26 2.73
CA THR A 256 -20.21 -15.19 2.85
C THR A 256 -19.87 -14.18 3.94
N LYS A 257 -18.90 -14.50 4.82
CA LYS A 257 -18.36 -13.60 5.86
C LYS A 257 -17.09 -12.94 5.30
N PRO A 258 -17.14 -11.77 4.63
CA PRO A 258 -15.96 -11.22 3.96
C PRO A 258 -15.08 -10.44 4.95
N PHE A 259 -15.68 -9.98 6.05
CA PHE A 259 -15.02 -9.27 7.13
C PHE A 259 -14.85 -10.19 8.33
N VAL A 260 -13.60 -10.60 8.55
CA VAL A 260 -13.18 -11.28 9.77
C VAL A 260 -12.99 -10.21 10.85
N PHE A 261 -13.88 -10.20 11.85
CA PHE A 261 -13.73 -9.38 13.04
C PHE A 261 -12.69 -9.96 13.98
N GLY A 262 -12.05 -9.08 14.76
CA GLY A 262 -10.94 -9.41 15.66
C GLY A 262 -9.59 -8.96 15.09
N ASP A 263 -8.54 -9.49 15.69
CA ASP A 263 -7.14 -9.23 15.35
C ASP A 263 -6.85 -9.71 13.91
N ARG A 264 -6.30 -8.80 13.11
CA ARG A 264 -5.84 -9.04 11.74
C ARG A 264 -4.36 -8.73 11.65
N TRP A 265 -3.66 -9.51 10.83
CA TRP A 265 -2.26 -9.27 10.48
C TRP A 265 -2.14 -9.05 8.98
N VAL A 266 -1.16 -8.25 8.56
CA VAL A 266 -0.93 -7.93 7.14
C VAL A 266 -0.78 -9.19 6.27
N ASP A 267 -0.21 -10.27 6.83
CA ASP A 267 0.03 -11.54 6.15
C ASP A 267 -0.78 -12.72 6.72
N ASP A 268 -1.92 -12.45 7.37
CA ASP A 268 -2.82 -13.51 7.86
C ASP A 268 -3.51 -14.30 6.73
N GLU A 269 -4.21 -15.38 7.12
CA GLU A 269 -4.93 -16.27 6.19
C GLU A 269 -6.07 -15.58 5.41
N SER A 270 -6.49 -14.40 5.87
CA SER A 270 -7.52 -13.60 5.22
C SER A 270 -6.95 -12.55 4.26
N SER A 271 -5.63 -12.42 4.20
CA SER A 271 -4.91 -11.48 3.34
C SER A 271 -4.31 -12.20 2.13
N TRP A 272 -4.09 -11.46 1.04
CA TRP A 272 -3.28 -11.94 -0.08
C TRP A 272 -1.92 -11.30 -0.04
N VAL A 273 -0.90 -12.15 -0.05
CA VAL A 273 0.51 -11.74 -0.14
C VAL A 273 1.05 -12.25 -1.46
N LEU A 274 1.43 -11.33 -2.33
CA LEU A 274 2.04 -11.61 -3.63
C LEU A 274 3.52 -11.21 -3.58
N PRO A 275 4.45 -12.19 -3.44
CA PRO A 275 5.87 -11.90 -3.41
C PRO A 275 6.37 -11.30 -4.72
N LEU A 276 7.25 -10.30 -4.60
CA LEU A 276 7.88 -9.62 -5.74
C LEU A 276 9.33 -10.05 -5.88
N GLY A 277 9.83 -10.06 -7.11
CA GLY A 277 11.25 -10.34 -7.35
C GLY A 277 12.14 -9.25 -6.74
N THR A 278 12.99 -9.59 -5.78
CA THR A 278 13.90 -8.66 -5.08
C THR A 278 15.31 -8.62 -5.66
N ARG A 279 15.53 -9.20 -6.85
CA ARG A 279 16.84 -9.20 -7.51
C ARG A 279 17.32 -7.76 -7.75
N GLY A 280 18.47 -7.43 -7.18
CA GLY A 280 19.08 -6.10 -7.27
C GLY A 280 18.56 -5.08 -6.26
N VAL A 281 17.55 -5.42 -5.45
CA VAL A 281 17.02 -4.53 -4.41
C VAL A 281 17.92 -4.58 -3.17
N SER A 282 18.29 -3.41 -2.66
CA SER A 282 19.06 -3.30 -1.43
C SER A 282 18.15 -3.45 -0.20
N TRP A 283 18.37 -4.50 0.58
CA TRP A 283 17.55 -4.83 1.76
C TRP A 283 17.74 -3.85 2.92
N PRO A 284 16.72 -3.65 3.78
CA PRO A 284 16.82 -2.75 4.92
C PRO A 284 17.94 -3.17 5.86
N LYS A 285 18.86 -2.24 6.15
CA LYS A 285 19.85 -2.39 7.21
C LYS A 285 19.37 -1.68 8.47
N LEU A 286 19.43 -2.36 9.62
CA LEU A 286 19.11 -1.76 10.92
C LEU A 286 20.26 -0.86 11.41
N SER A 287 21.50 -1.28 11.20
CA SER A 287 22.72 -0.50 11.43
C SER A 287 23.83 -1.01 10.50
N GLU A 288 24.99 -0.34 10.47
CA GLU A 288 26.15 -0.83 9.72
C GLU A 288 26.67 -2.19 10.21
N LYS A 289 26.47 -2.47 11.51
CA LYS A 289 26.98 -3.69 12.18
C LYS A 289 25.95 -4.81 12.22
N THR A 290 24.69 -4.52 11.93
CA THR A 290 23.61 -5.50 11.96
C THR A 290 23.39 -6.05 10.55
N PRO A 291 23.25 -7.37 10.38
CA PRO A 291 22.88 -7.93 9.09
C PRO A 291 21.56 -7.33 8.59
N PRO A 292 21.37 -7.23 7.25
CA PRO A 292 20.10 -6.82 6.68
C PRO A 292 18.95 -7.72 7.17
N LEU A 293 17.75 -7.15 7.26
CA LEU A 293 16.56 -7.94 7.60
C LEU A 293 16.33 -9.04 6.56
N SER A 294 15.87 -10.19 7.02
CA SER A 294 15.54 -11.35 6.18
C SER A 294 14.06 -11.43 5.80
N PHE A 295 13.26 -10.46 6.23
CA PHE A 295 11.82 -10.40 6.02
C PHE A 295 11.38 -8.95 5.73
N ASP A 296 10.15 -8.79 5.25
CA ASP A 296 9.56 -7.46 5.06
C ASP A 296 9.01 -6.92 6.40
N PRO A 297 9.54 -5.81 6.94
CA PRO A 297 9.02 -5.20 8.15
C PRO A 297 7.53 -4.86 8.07
N PHE A 298 6.99 -4.67 6.88
CA PHE A 298 5.57 -4.39 6.73
C PHE A 298 4.67 -5.57 7.15
N SER A 299 5.15 -6.82 7.03
CA SER A 299 4.31 -8.00 7.29
C SER A 299 3.95 -8.19 8.76
N VAL A 300 4.71 -7.61 9.69
CA VAL A 300 4.46 -7.72 11.14
C VAL A 300 3.47 -6.67 11.67
N ASN A 301 2.86 -5.88 10.79
CA ASN A 301 1.84 -4.94 11.22
C ASN A 301 0.49 -5.66 11.43
N ALA A 302 -0.25 -5.19 12.43
CA ALA A 302 -1.53 -5.76 12.83
C ALA A 302 -2.53 -4.68 13.23
N TRP A 303 -3.83 -4.98 13.14
CA TRP A 303 -4.92 -4.09 13.55
C TRP A 303 -6.15 -4.90 13.98
N ASP A 304 -7.07 -4.26 14.69
CA ASP A 304 -8.30 -4.88 15.16
C ASP A 304 -9.48 -4.44 14.29
N LEU A 305 -10.29 -5.37 13.81
CA LEU A 305 -11.58 -5.05 13.22
C LEU A 305 -12.68 -5.26 14.27
N VAL A 306 -13.27 -4.17 14.74
CA VAL A 306 -14.30 -4.20 15.79
C VAL A 306 -15.67 -3.81 15.23
N PRO A 307 -16.77 -4.44 15.69
CA PRO A 307 -18.11 -4.03 15.33
C PRO A 307 -18.42 -2.62 15.88
N SER A 308 -18.96 -1.72 15.06
CA SER A 308 -19.50 -0.44 15.52
C SER A 308 -21.00 -0.51 15.77
N SER A 309 -21.49 0.32 16.69
CA SER A 309 -22.92 0.59 16.88
C SER A 309 -23.59 1.19 15.62
N SER A 310 -22.81 1.85 14.75
CA SER A 310 -23.27 2.35 13.45
C SER A 310 -23.43 1.26 12.37
N GLY A 311 -23.11 0.00 12.68
CA GLY A 311 -23.14 -1.12 11.73
C GLY A 311 -21.93 -1.22 10.81
N MET A 312 -21.00 -0.24 10.86
CA MET A 312 -19.77 -0.25 10.08
C MET A 312 -18.60 -0.84 10.89
N PRO A 313 -17.71 -1.64 10.31
CA PRO A 313 -16.51 -2.06 11.01
C PRO A 313 -15.64 -0.84 11.34
N GLN A 314 -15.17 -0.76 12.58
CA GLN A 314 -14.15 0.20 13.01
C GLN A 314 -12.80 -0.50 13.06
N ILE A 315 -11.73 0.24 12.77
CA ILE A 315 -10.37 -0.25 12.88
C ILE A 315 -9.79 0.25 14.21
N GLY A 316 -9.58 -0.67 15.14
CA GLY A 316 -8.75 -0.46 16.31
C GLY A 316 -7.28 -0.61 15.94
N HIS A 317 -6.43 0.27 16.43
CA HIS A 317 -4.99 0.22 16.18
C HIS A 317 -4.21 0.82 17.33
N TRP A 318 -2.97 0.38 17.49
CA TRP A 318 -1.98 0.93 18.41
C TRP A 318 -0.67 1.15 17.66
N GLU A 319 0.04 2.21 18.01
CA GLU A 319 1.33 2.53 17.40
C GLU A 319 2.48 2.08 18.30
N ILE A 320 3.35 1.23 17.77
CA ILE A 320 4.65 0.91 18.37
C ILE A 320 5.67 1.86 17.74
N ALA A 321 5.96 2.94 18.47
CA ALA A 321 7.01 3.90 18.13
C ALA A 321 8.03 3.94 19.27
N ARG A 322 9.18 3.30 19.08
CA ARG A 322 10.32 3.31 20.02
C ARG A 322 11.63 3.39 19.25
N GLU A 323 12.63 4.02 19.86
CA GLU A 323 13.97 4.23 19.29
C GLU A 323 14.77 2.96 18.98
N ILE A 324 14.34 1.82 19.53
CA ILE A 324 14.93 0.50 19.26
C ILE A 324 14.47 -0.08 17.92
N PHE A 325 13.38 0.44 17.36
CA PHE A 325 12.84 0.01 16.08
C PHE A 325 13.22 0.99 14.97
N LYS A 326 13.59 0.46 13.81
CA LYS A 326 13.86 1.26 12.61
C LYS A 326 12.59 1.97 12.09
N PHE A 327 11.46 1.30 12.16
CA PHE A 327 10.16 1.79 11.69
C PHE A 327 9.18 1.84 12.85
N ARG A 328 8.12 2.65 12.69
CA ARG A 328 6.95 2.59 13.58
C ARG A 328 5.98 1.55 13.02
N TYR A 329 5.37 0.77 13.91
CA TYR A 329 4.48 -0.33 13.52
C TYR A 329 3.06 -0.12 14.04
N CYS A 330 2.09 -0.59 13.26
CA CYS A 330 0.70 -0.76 13.67
C CYS A 330 0.54 -2.11 14.39
N SER A 331 -0.16 -2.12 15.50
CA SER A 331 -0.42 -3.30 16.32
C SER A 331 -1.88 -3.37 16.74
N THR A 332 -2.35 -4.57 17.09
CA THR A 332 -3.56 -4.76 17.87
C THR A 332 -3.38 -4.26 19.30
N ALA A 333 -4.50 -3.95 19.97
CA ALA A 333 -4.49 -3.58 21.39
C ALA A 333 -3.95 -4.71 22.27
N SER A 334 -4.38 -5.94 21.98
CA SER A 334 -3.99 -7.16 22.70
C SER A 334 -2.48 -7.38 22.63
N PHE A 335 -1.89 -7.31 21.44
CA PHE A 335 -0.46 -7.52 21.23
C PHE A 335 0.36 -6.39 21.83
N TYR A 336 -0.07 -5.14 21.67
CA TYR A 336 0.63 -4.00 22.25
C TYR A 336 0.72 -4.13 23.77
N MET A 337 -0.40 -4.41 24.45
CA MET A 337 -0.42 -4.57 25.90
C MET A 337 0.43 -5.76 26.36
N TYR A 338 0.43 -6.86 25.62
CA TYR A 338 1.26 -8.02 25.91
C TYR A 338 2.77 -7.72 25.78
N MET A 339 3.17 -6.97 24.75
CA MET A 339 4.58 -6.70 24.46
C MET A 339 5.13 -5.45 25.13
N LYS A 340 4.28 -4.58 25.67
CA LYS A 340 4.66 -3.25 26.17
C LYS A 340 5.84 -3.30 27.15
N ASP A 341 5.74 -4.12 28.19
CA ASP A 341 6.78 -4.16 29.24
C ASP A 341 8.10 -4.71 28.69
N THR A 342 8.05 -5.70 27.79
CA THR A 342 9.24 -6.22 27.09
C THR A 342 9.90 -5.14 26.23
N ILE A 343 9.10 -4.41 25.45
CA ILE A 343 9.58 -3.33 24.58
C ILE A 343 10.19 -2.20 25.41
N ASP A 344 9.53 -1.79 26.50
CA ASP A 344 10.00 -0.73 27.38
C ASP A 344 11.32 -1.16 28.07
N THR A 345 11.41 -2.40 28.56
CA THR A 345 12.64 -2.97 29.16
C THR A 345 13.80 -3.00 28.17
N LEU A 346 13.57 -3.47 26.94
CA LEU A 346 14.61 -3.48 25.89
C LEU A 346 15.06 -2.06 25.53
N GLY A 347 14.14 -1.09 25.52
CA GLY A 347 14.46 0.32 25.30
C GLY A 347 15.39 0.88 26.38
N GLU A 348 15.15 0.55 27.64
CA GLU A 348 16.03 0.98 28.75
C GLU A 348 17.42 0.34 28.68
N LEU A 349 17.50 -0.94 28.35
CA LEU A 349 18.77 -1.64 28.16
C LEU A 349 19.60 -1.00 27.03
N GLU A 350 19.00 -0.76 25.87
CA GLU A 350 19.67 -0.11 24.73
C GLU A 350 20.16 1.30 25.08
N ARG A 351 19.36 2.11 25.80
CA ARG A 351 19.79 3.44 26.26
C ARG A 351 20.98 3.37 27.22
N THR A 352 20.98 2.38 28.10
CA THR A 352 22.05 2.16 29.07
C THR A 352 23.35 1.78 28.34
N GLU A 353 23.29 0.85 27.39
CA GLU A 353 24.46 0.47 26.56
C GLU A 353 25.01 1.65 25.76
N ARG A 354 24.14 2.45 25.12
CA ARG A 354 24.56 3.65 24.38
C ARG A 354 25.21 4.71 25.26
N SER A 355 24.75 4.85 26.50
CA SER A 355 25.33 5.80 27.46
C SER A 355 26.72 5.34 27.89
N ASN A 356 26.87 4.05 28.20
CA ASN A 356 28.16 3.47 28.57
C ASN A 356 29.20 3.56 27.45
N HIS A 357 28.79 3.50 26.18
CA HIS A 357 29.71 3.66 25.05
C HIS A 357 30.14 5.10 24.77
N ARG A 358 29.39 6.12 25.22
CA ARG A 358 29.78 7.53 25.07
C ARG A 358 30.83 7.98 26.08
N ASP A 359 30.99 7.27 27.20
CA ASP A 359 31.97 7.59 28.24
C ASP A 359 33.41 7.14 27.90
N TRP A 360 33.63 6.51 26.73
CA TRP A 360 34.94 6.02 26.25
C TRP A 360 35.44 6.68 24.96
N SER A 361 34.76 7.73 24.49
CA SER A 361 35.16 8.58 23.36
C SER A 361 35.45 9.99 23.85
#